data_AF-A0A820ZWE6-F1
#
_entry.id   AF-A0A820ZWE6-F1
#
_cell.length_a   1.000
_cell.length_b   1.000
_cell.length_c   1.000
_cell.angle_alpha   90.00
_cell.angle_beta   90.00
_cell.angle_gamma   90.00
#
_symmetry.space_group_name_H-M   'P 1'
#
loop_
_entity.id
_entity.type
_entity.pdbx_description
1 polymer ?
#
loop_
_entity_poly.entity_id
_entity_poly.type
_entity_poly.pdbx_seq_one_letter_code
_entity_poly.pdbx_strand_id
1 'polypeptide(L)'
;MVLHQSHSYPIRGIIYLIRHPSLWKNILSGLIIMILVSIMVSILLFLFSFPAQAYALSNHMPNWLSWIISFILTLFEIGITVLIFSLLFLSYYMDVIFDAVWRQETMIINQDESQIISSKRFSCIKSFIILIIYRVILVVLTCPLNLIPIIGTILYIYINAYYYAWSLHCRYFDLIGLTFAQGLSIFKLN
;
A
#
# COMPACT_ATOMS: atom_id res chain seq x y z
N MET A 1 29.89 5.74 -6.73
CA MET A 1 28.53 5.85 -6.17
C MET A 1 28.42 7.23 -5.52
N VAL A 2 27.91 8.23 -6.24
CA VAL A 2 27.80 9.59 -5.69
C VAL A 2 26.66 9.58 -4.68
N LEU A 3 27.00 9.76 -3.40
CA LEU A 3 26.04 9.86 -2.29
C LEU A 3 25.22 11.14 -2.47
N HIS A 4 24.11 11.03 -3.20
CA HIS A 4 23.13 12.10 -3.26
C HIS A 4 22.35 12.16 -1.95
N GLN A 5 22.04 13.38 -1.51
CA GLN A 5 21.24 13.60 -0.31
C GLN A 5 19.89 12.88 -0.43
N SER A 6 19.50 12.16 0.63
CA SER A 6 18.31 11.31 0.71
C SER A 6 17.01 12.02 0.31
N HIS A 7 16.94 13.34 0.51
CA HIS A 7 15.77 14.16 0.17
C HIS A 7 15.54 14.34 -1.35
N SER A 8 16.55 14.07 -2.18
CA SER A 8 16.45 14.28 -3.64
C SER A 8 15.86 13.09 -4.41
N TYR A 9 15.77 11.91 -3.78
CA TYR A 9 15.32 10.69 -4.45
C TYR A 9 13.85 10.71 -4.92
N PRO A 10 12.88 11.27 -4.16
CA PRO A 10 11.49 11.34 -4.64
C PRO A 10 11.35 12.13 -5.93
N ILE A 11 12.04 13.28 -6.02
CA ILE A 11 12.01 14.15 -7.20
C ILE A 11 12.62 13.43 -8.41
N ARG A 12 13.73 12.72 -8.20
CA ARG A 12 14.36 11.91 -9.24
C ARG A 12 13.45 10.77 -9.72
N GLY A 13 12.73 10.13 -8.80
CA GLY A 13 11.74 9.11 -9.14
C GLY A 13 10.64 9.64 -10.04
N ILE A 14 10.12 10.85 -9.76
CA ILE A 14 9.11 11.51 -10.62
C ILE A 14 9.69 11.82 -12.00
N ILE A 15 10.88 12.42 -12.07
CA ILE A 15 11.55 12.74 -13.33
C ILE A 15 11.83 11.47 -14.15
N TYR A 16 12.29 10.40 -13.49
CA TYR A 16 12.54 9.10 -14.10
C TYR A 16 11.25 8.50 -14.66
N LEU A 17 10.16 8.56 -13.89
CA LEU A 17 8.85 8.10 -14.35
C LEU A 17 8.38 8.87 -15.59
N ILE A 18 8.51 10.20 -15.61
CA ILE A 18 8.11 11.03 -16.74
C ILE A 18 8.92 10.67 -18.01
N ARG A 19 10.21 10.35 -17.85
CA ARG A 19 11.10 10.00 -18.96
C ARG A 19 10.82 8.61 -19.56
N HIS A 20 10.19 7.71 -18.81
CA HIS A 20 9.98 6.32 -19.20
C HIS A 20 8.48 5.96 -19.27
N PRO A 21 7.81 6.22 -20.41
CA PRO A 21 6.37 5.97 -20.56
C PRO A 21 5.99 4.49 -20.52
N SER A 22 6.95 3.57 -20.70
CA SER A 22 6.77 2.13 -20.51
C SER A 22 6.22 1.77 -19.12
N LEU A 23 6.61 2.53 -18.09
CA LEU A 23 6.21 2.31 -16.70
C LEU A 23 4.77 2.78 -16.43
N TRP A 24 4.27 3.74 -17.21
CA TRP A 24 2.94 4.33 -16.99
C TRP A 24 1.83 3.31 -17.13
N LYS A 25 1.99 2.35 -18.05
CA LYS A 25 1.01 1.28 -18.26
C LYS A 25 0.78 0.46 -16.98
N ASN A 26 1.84 0.15 -16.24
CA ASN A 26 1.74 -0.64 -15.00
C ASN A 26 1.09 0.16 -13.87
N ILE A 27 1.46 1.44 -13.73
CA ILE A 27 0.90 2.32 -12.70
C ILE A 27 -0.58 2.61 -12.98
N LEU A 28 -0.90 3.01 -14.22
CA LEU A 28 -2.25 3.37 -14.61
C LEU A 28 -3.19 2.17 -14.56
N SER A 29 -2.72 0.98 -14.96
CA SER A 29 -3.47 -0.28 -14.83
C SER A 29 -3.85 -0.55 -13.37
N GLY A 30 -2.90 -0.44 -12.44
CA GLY A 30 -3.17 -0.62 -11.01
C GLY A 30 -4.15 0.40 -10.45
N LEU A 31 -3.99 1.66 -10.83
CA LEU A 31 -4.87 2.74 -10.41
C LEU A 31 -6.31 2.52 -10.90
N ILE A 32 -6.50 2.17 -12.17
CA ILE A 32 -7.82 1.87 -12.74
C ILE A 32 -8.47 0.70 -12.01
N ILE A 33 -7.73 -0.38 -11.77
CA ILE A 33 -8.26 -1.55 -11.04
C ILE A 33 -8.67 -1.15 -9.61
N MET A 34 -7.87 -0.34 -8.91
CA MET A 34 -8.20 0.13 -7.56
C MET A 34 -9.49 0.97 -7.54
N ILE A 35 -9.65 1.89 -8.51
CA ILE A 35 -10.88 2.69 -8.64
C ILE A 35 -12.09 1.79 -8.92
N LEU A 36 -11.96 0.87 -9.88
CA LEU A 36 -13.04 -0.04 -10.24
C LEU A 36 -13.48 -0.87 -9.03
N VAL A 37 -12.54 -1.44 -8.29
CA VAL A 37 -12.85 -2.22 -7.09
C VAL A 37 -13.53 -1.35 -6.02
N SER A 38 -13.06 -0.12 -5.79
CA SER A 38 -13.69 0.80 -4.84
C SER A 38 -15.15 1.11 -5.21
N ILE A 39 -15.43 1.34 -6.50
CA ILE A 39 -16.79 1.55 -7.00
C ILE A 39 -17.63 0.28 -6.81
N MET A 40 -17.09 -0.89 -7.19
CA MET A 40 -17.80 -2.16 -7.06
C MET A 40 -18.16 -2.46 -5.59
N VAL A 41 -17.22 -2.30 -4.67
CA VAL A 41 -17.43 -2.51 -3.22
C VAL A 41 -18.51 -1.57 -2.69
N SER A 42 -18.46 -0.29 -3.09
CA SER A 42 -19.45 0.69 -2.67
C SER A 42 -20.87 0.31 -3.14
N ILE A 43 -21.01 -0.09 -4.41
CA ILE A 43 -22.29 -0.53 -4.97
C ILE A 43 -22.80 -1.78 -4.23
N LEU A 44 -21.95 -2.78 -4.02
CA LEU A 44 -22.35 -4.02 -3.34
C LEU A 44 -22.79 -3.76 -1.89
N LEU A 45 -22.07 -2.93 -1.13
CA LEU A 45 -22.43 -2.63 0.25
C LEU A 45 -23.74 -1.83 0.34
N PHE A 46 -24.00 -0.91 -0.58
CA PHE A 46 -25.29 -0.22 -0.65
C PHE A 46 -26.44 -1.11 -1.11
N LEU A 47 -26.20 -2.11 -1.95
CA LEU A 47 -27.24 -3.03 -2.41
C LEU A 47 -27.59 -4.10 -1.36
N PHE A 48 -26.61 -4.58 -0.60
CA PHE A 48 -26.80 -5.70 0.32
C PHE A 48 -26.78 -5.28 1.79
N SER A 49 -25.75 -4.55 2.21
CA SER A 49 -25.55 -4.22 3.64
C SER A 49 -26.55 -3.16 4.11
N PHE A 50 -26.75 -2.08 3.34
CA PHE A 50 -27.68 -1.01 3.69
C PHE A 50 -29.12 -1.49 3.97
N PRO A 51 -29.81 -2.23 3.08
CA PRO A 51 -31.16 -2.68 3.37
C PRO A 51 -31.22 -3.70 4.51
N ALA A 52 -30.22 -4.57 4.64
CA ALA A 52 -30.13 -5.53 5.73
C ALA A 52 -30.00 -4.82 7.10
N GLN A 53 -29.15 -3.80 7.18
CA GLN A 53 -28.97 -2.97 8.38
C GLN A 53 -30.24 -2.18 8.71
N ALA A 54 -30.87 -1.56 7.70
CA ALA A 54 -32.08 -0.75 7.89
C ALA A 54 -33.26 -1.59 8.41
N TYR A 55 -33.40 -2.82 7.89
CA TYR A 55 -34.40 -3.75 8.39
C TYR A 55 -34.07 -4.23 9.82
N ALA A 56 -32.82 -4.59 10.08
CA ALA A 56 -32.39 -5.04 11.41
C ALA A 56 -32.63 -3.97 12.50
N LEU A 57 -32.31 -2.70 12.22
CA LEU A 57 -32.52 -1.61 13.18
C LEU A 57 -33.99 -1.20 13.33
N SER A 58 -34.83 -1.41 12.31
CA SER A 58 -36.26 -1.07 12.39
C SER A 58 -37.01 -1.88 13.47
N ASN A 59 -36.47 -3.02 13.89
CA ASN A 59 -37.03 -3.83 14.98
C ASN A 59 -36.84 -3.19 16.37
N HIS A 60 -35.93 -2.22 16.51
CA HIS A 60 -35.57 -1.62 17.79
C HIS A 60 -35.75 -0.09 17.84
N MET A 61 -35.94 0.57 16.69
CA MET A 61 -35.95 2.02 16.55
C MET A 61 -37.00 2.48 15.54
N PRO A 62 -37.48 3.73 15.59
CA PRO A 62 -38.43 4.25 14.60
C PRO A 62 -37.82 4.24 13.19
N ASN A 63 -38.64 3.92 12.18
CA ASN A 63 -38.20 3.68 10.80
C ASN A 63 -37.30 4.78 10.22
N TRP A 64 -37.65 6.04 10.43
CA TRP A 64 -36.88 7.17 9.91
C TRP A 64 -35.45 7.22 10.50
N LEU A 65 -35.30 6.90 11.78
CA LEU A 65 -34.01 6.90 12.47
C LEU A 65 -33.16 5.70 12.06
N SER A 66 -33.79 4.53 11.88
CA SER A 66 -33.12 3.32 11.39
C SER A 66 -32.41 3.59 10.05
N TRP A 67 -33.12 4.19 9.08
CA TRP A 67 -32.56 4.49 7.76
C TRP A 67 -31.35 5.42 7.82
N ILE A 68 -31.40 6.46 8.66
CA ILE A 68 -30.29 7.42 8.83
C ILE A 68 -29.07 6.71 9.45
N ILE A 69 -29.27 5.92 10.50
CA ILE A 69 -28.17 5.23 11.17
C ILE A 69 -27.56 4.18 10.24
N SER A 70 -28.36 3.40 9.53
CA SER A 70 -27.88 2.40 8.57
C SER A 70 -27.11 3.04 7.42
N PHE A 71 -27.53 4.22 6.94
CA PHE A 71 -26.77 4.95 5.93
C PHE A 71 -25.37 5.33 6.43
N ILE A 72 -25.28 5.89 7.65
CA ILE A 72 -23.98 6.25 8.26
C ILE A 72 -23.11 5.01 8.48
N LEU A 73 -23.71 3.92 8.97
CA LEU A 73 -23.00 2.66 9.22
C LEU A 73 -22.47 2.04 7.92
N THR A 74 -23.26 2.06 6.86
CA THR A 74 -22.85 1.61 5.52
C THR A 74 -21.69 2.44 4.99
N LEU A 75 -21.70 3.77 5.16
CA LEU A 75 -20.57 4.63 4.77
C LEU A 75 -19.29 4.27 5.53
N PHE A 76 -19.40 4.01 6.83
CA PHE A 76 -18.26 3.60 7.66
C PHE A 76 -17.72 2.23 7.23
N GLU A 77 -18.61 1.28 6.94
CA GLU A 77 -18.26 -0.04 6.42
C GLU A 77 -17.52 0.07 5.08
N ILE A 78 -18.03 0.85 4.13
CA ILE A 78 -17.37 1.13 2.86
C ILE A 78 -15.97 1.70 3.10
N GLY A 79 -15.85 2.69 3.99
CA GLY A 79 -14.57 3.31 4.35
C GLY A 79 -13.55 2.29 4.87
N ILE A 80 -13.96 1.42 5.80
CA ILE A 80 -13.10 0.36 6.33
C ILE A 80 -12.71 -0.64 5.26
N THR A 81 -13.67 -1.14 4.47
CA THR A 81 -13.40 -2.15 3.44
C THR A 81 -12.45 -1.62 2.38
N VAL A 82 -12.68 -0.39 1.90
CA VAL A 82 -11.79 0.27 0.93
C VAL A 82 -10.41 0.53 1.53
N LEU A 83 -10.32 0.97 2.79
CA LEU A 83 -9.05 1.17 3.48
C LEU A 83 -8.26 -0.13 3.55
N ILE A 84 -8.85 -1.22 4.04
CA ILE A 84 -8.19 -2.52 4.14
C ILE A 84 -7.75 -2.99 2.76
N PHE A 85 -8.63 -2.92 1.75
CA PHE A 85 -8.29 -3.29 0.39
C PHE A 85 -7.11 -2.47 -0.16
N SER A 86 -7.11 -1.15 0.07
CA SER A 86 -6.04 -0.26 -0.38
C SER A 86 -4.69 -0.63 0.25
N LEU A 87 -4.65 -1.01 1.52
CA LEU A 87 -3.40 -1.40 2.21
C LEU A 87 -2.81 -2.68 1.63
N LEU A 88 -3.65 -3.67 1.33
CA LEU A 88 -3.23 -4.93 0.72
C LEU A 88 -2.76 -4.71 -0.73
N PHE A 89 -3.60 -4.05 -1.52
CA PHE A 89 -3.38 -3.87 -2.95
C PHE A 89 -2.19 -2.96 -3.25
N LEU A 90 -2.05 -1.84 -2.51
CA LEU A 90 -0.92 -0.93 -2.68
C LEU A 90 0.42 -1.63 -2.38
N SER A 91 0.46 -2.47 -1.34
CA SER A 91 1.68 -3.23 -1.00
C SER A 91 2.10 -4.16 -2.15
N TYR A 92 1.14 -4.83 -2.79
CA TYR A 92 1.41 -5.67 -3.96
C TYR A 92 1.84 -4.86 -5.19
N TYR A 93 1.17 -3.76 -5.51
CA TYR A 93 1.48 -2.97 -6.71
C TYR A 93 2.83 -2.25 -6.62
N MET A 94 3.24 -1.83 -5.42
CA MET A 94 4.56 -1.25 -5.20
C MET A 94 5.68 -2.22 -5.60
N ASP A 95 5.54 -3.50 -5.25
CA ASP A 95 6.52 -4.53 -5.64
C ASP A 95 6.55 -4.77 -7.15
N VAL A 96 5.38 -4.79 -7.80
CA VAL A 96 5.28 -4.96 -9.26
C VAL A 96 5.94 -3.79 -9.99
N ILE A 97 5.71 -2.56 -9.52
CA ILE A 97 6.35 -1.36 -10.08
C ILE A 97 7.86 -1.41 -9.85
N PHE A 98 8.29 -1.78 -8.64
CA PHE A 98 9.70 -1.89 -8.29
C PHE A 98 10.42 -2.92 -9.18
N ASP A 99 9.83 -4.11 -9.37
CA ASP A 99 10.38 -5.14 -10.26
C ASP A 99 10.45 -4.66 -11.73
N ALA A 100 9.45 -3.89 -12.18
CA ALA A 100 9.44 -3.32 -13.52
C ALA A 100 10.56 -2.29 -13.72
N VAL A 101 10.77 -1.41 -12.72
CA VAL A 101 11.87 -0.43 -12.72
C VAL A 101 13.23 -1.15 -12.67
N TRP A 102 13.38 -2.15 -11.79
CA TRP A 102 14.61 -2.92 -11.65
C TRP A 102 15.00 -3.62 -12.95
N ARG A 103 14.04 -4.25 -13.63
CA ARG A 103 14.28 -4.88 -14.94
C ARG A 103 14.72 -3.88 -16.00
N GLN A 104 14.14 -2.69 -16.00
CA GLN A 104 14.49 -1.67 -16.98
C GLN A 104 15.92 -1.14 -16.75
N GLU A 105 16.28 -0.88 -15.50
CA GLU A 105 17.65 -0.48 -15.12
C GLU A 105 18.67 -1.61 -15.39
N THR A 106 18.35 -2.85 -15.03
CA THR A 106 19.25 -3.99 -15.28
C THR A 106 19.38 -4.36 -16.75
N MET A 107 18.34 -4.16 -17.58
CA MET A 107 18.45 -4.36 -19.03
C MET A 107 19.40 -3.36 -19.70
N ILE A 108 19.49 -2.13 -19.18
CA ILE A 108 20.46 -1.12 -19.65
C ILE A 108 21.90 -1.53 -19.27
N ILE A 109 22.07 -2.19 -18.12
CA ILE A 109 23.38 -2.64 -17.62
C ILE A 109 23.83 -3.95 -18.30
N ASN A 110 22.90 -4.88 -18.57
CA ASN A 110 23.19 -6.24 -19.05
C ASN A 110 23.22 -6.36 -20.59
N GLN A 111 23.30 -5.26 -21.34
CA GLN A 111 23.68 -5.34 -22.76
C GLN A 111 25.11 -5.87 -22.97
N ASP A 112 25.95 -5.87 -21.93
CA ASP A 112 27.35 -6.35 -22.00
C ASP A 112 27.61 -7.73 -21.37
N GLU A 113 26.75 -8.26 -20.50
CA GLU A 113 26.93 -9.63 -19.98
C GLU A 113 25.61 -10.38 -19.81
N SER A 114 25.49 -11.46 -20.58
CA SER A 114 24.42 -12.45 -20.50
C SER A 114 24.47 -13.21 -19.18
N GLN A 115 23.88 -12.66 -18.13
CA GLN A 115 23.49 -13.46 -16.97
C GLN A 115 22.03 -13.25 -16.64
N ILE A 116 21.27 -14.28 -17.03
CA ILE A 116 19.92 -14.56 -16.55
C ILE A 116 20.04 -14.74 -15.04
N ILE A 117 19.91 -13.65 -14.29
CA ILE A 117 19.64 -13.72 -12.85
C ILE A 117 18.22 -14.26 -12.75
N SER A 118 18.11 -15.58 -12.77
CA SER A 118 16.94 -16.30 -12.32
C SER A 118 16.80 -15.99 -10.82
N SER A 119 16.15 -14.86 -10.52
CA SER A 119 15.75 -14.51 -9.17
C SER A 119 14.76 -15.58 -8.74
N LYS A 120 15.26 -16.64 -8.10
CA LYS A 120 14.45 -17.61 -7.38
C LYS A 120 13.53 -16.80 -6.50
N ARG A 121 12.23 -16.84 -6.84
CA ARG A 121 11.10 -16.25 -6.10
C ARG A 121 10.88 -17.02 -4.79
N PHE A 122 11.96 -17.35 -4.09
CA PHE A 122 12.03 -18.29 -2.98
C PHE A 122 12.90 -17.71 -1.88
N SER A 123 12.30 -16.76 -1.18
CA SER A 123 12.12 -16.80 0.26
C SER A 123 11.17 -15.64 0.58
N CYS A 124 10.42 -15.72 1.67
CA CYS A 124 9.65 -14.58 2.18
C CYS A 124 8.29 -14.21 1.55
N ILE A 125 7.54 -15.15 0.95
CA ILE A 125 6.05 -14.98 0.92
C ILE A 125 5.53 -14.81 2.37
N LYS A 126 6.15 -15.52 3.33
CA LYS A 126 5.85 -15.38 4.76
C LYS A 126 6.20 -13.99 5.28
N SER A 127 7.39 -13.44 4.99
CA SER A 127 7.74 -12.10 5.47
C SER A 127 6.92 -11.01 4.79
N PHE A 128 6.54 -11.19 3.52
CA PHE A 128 5.65 -10.29 2.81
C PHE A 128 4.26 -10.22 3.46
N ILE A 129 3.65 -11.39 3.74
CA ILE A 129 2.36 -11.46 4.45
C ILE A 129 2.50 -10.87 5.87
N ILE A 130 3.59 -11.15 6.57
CA ILE A 130 3.85 -10.59 7.91
C ILE A 130 3.97 -9.07 7.87
N LEU A 131 4.69 -8.50 6.90
CA LEU A 131 4.82 -7.05 6.72
C LEU A 131 3.48 -6.39 6.39
N ILE A 132 2.67 -7.03 5.54
CA ILE A 132 1.32 -6.58 5.22
C ILE A 132 0.43 -6.58 6.46
N ILE A 133 0.41 -7.69 7.21
CA ILE A 133 -0.40 -7.81 8.44
C ILE A 133 0.05 -6.75 9.45
N TYR A 134 1.37 -6.60 9.63
CA TYR A 134 1.93 -5.59 10.51
C TYR A 134 1.52 -4.17 10.09
N ARG A 135 1.55 -3.86 8.79
CA ARG A 135 1.09 -2.58 8.23
C ARG A 135 -0.39 -2.35 8.50
N VAL A 136 -1.25 -3.35 8.29
CA VAL A 136 -2.68 -3.25 8.58
C VAL A 136 -2.91 -2.98 10.06
N ILE A 137 -2.28 -3.75 10.95
CA ILE A 137 -2.39 -3.57 12.39
C ILE A 137 -1.92 -2.17 12.80
N LEU A 138 -0.77 -1.73 12.29
CA LEU A 138 -0.21 -0.43 12.63
C LEU A 138 -1.12 0.72 12.17
N VAL A 139 -1.64 0.66 10.95
CA VAL A 139 -2.57 1.68 10.44
C VAL A 139 -3.86 1.68 11.23
N VAL A 140 -4.42 0.51 11.57
CA VAL A 140 -5.65 0.42 12.37
C VAL A 140 -5.44 0.99 13.78
N LEU A 141 -4.31 0.68 14.43
CA LEU A 141 -3.99 1.18 15.77
C LEU A 141 -3.65 2.68 15.79
N THR A 142 -3.03 3.20 14.74
CA THR A 142 -2.65 4.61 14.64
C THR A 142 -3.73 5.48 13.98
N CYS A 143 -4.72 4.89 13.29
CA CYS A 143 -5.88 5.61 12.76
C CYS A 143 -6.60 6.51 13.78
N PRO A 144 -6.94 6.04 15.01
CA PRO A 144 -7.62 6.87 16.00
C PRO A 144 -6.82 8.11 16.42
N LEU A 145 -5.50 8.11 16.23
CA LEU A 145 -4.69 9.31 16.48
C LEU A 145 -5.11 10.48 15.59
N ASN A 146 -5.59 10.23 14.37
CA ASN A 146 -6.06 11.28 13.46
C ASN A 146 -7.33 12.00 13.92
N LEU A 147 -7.99 11.55 15.01
CA LEU A 147 -9.13 12.26 15.60
C LEU A 147 -8.72 13.60 16.22
N ILE A 148 -7.44 13.74 16.62
CA ILE A 148 -6.87 14.98 17.15
C ILE A 148 -6.25 15.75 15.97
N PRO A 149 -6.78 16.93 15.60
CA PRO A 149 -6.24 17.70 14.50
C PRO A 149 -4.80 18.14 14.78
N ILE A 150 -3.99 18.21 13.71
CA ILE A 150 -2.58 18.63 13.72
C ILE A 150 -1.66 17.65 14.45
N ILE A 151 -1.76 17.54 15.78
CA ILE A 151 -0.86 16.73 16.61
C ILE A 151 -1.02 15.24 16.28
N GLY A 152 -2.27 14.79 16.18
CA GLY A 152 -2.59 13.41 15.83
C GLY A 152 -2.05 13.02 14.47
N THR A 153 -2.22 13.90 13.49
CA THR A 153 -1.73 13.71 12.11
C THR A 153 -0.20 13.69 12.05
N ILE A 154 0.49 14.58 12.76
CA ILE A 154 1.96 14.60 12.81
C ILE A 154 2.49 13.29 13.39
N LEU A 155 1.91 12.83 14.50
CA LEU A 155 2.34 11.61 15.17
C LEU A 155 2.00 10.37 14.32
N TYR A 156 0.84 10.35 13.68
CA TYR A 156 0.45 9.33 12.71
C TYR A 156 1.45 9.22 11.57
N ILE A 157 1.79 10.35 10.93
CA ILE A 157 2.76 10.39 9.83
C ILE A 157 4.12 9.91 10.32
N TYR A 158 4.59 10.38 11.47
CA TYR A 158 5.90 10.02 12.01
C TYR A 158 6.05 8.51 12.22
N ILE A 159 5.07 7.86 12.87
CA ILE A 159 5.10 6.42 13.09
C ILE A 159 5.00 5.67 11.76
N ASN A 160 4.00 5.99 10.93
CA ASN A 160 3.73 5.24 9.69
C ASN A 160 4.85 5.42 8.65
N ALA A 161 5.48 6.60 8.59
CA ALA A 161 6.53 6.91 7.62
C ALA A 161 7.77 6.01 7.81
N TYR A 162 8.18 5.76 9.05
CA TYR A 162 9.34 4.90 9.33
C TYR A 162 9.14 3.48 8.79
N TYR A 163 7.99 2.86 9.08
CA TYR A 163 7.68 1.52 8.60
C TYR A 163 7.46 1.47 7.09
N TYR A 164 6.85 2.52 6.53
CA TYR A 164 6.67 2.63 5.09
C TYR A 164 8.03 2.70 4.35
N ALA A 165 8.97 3.49 4.87
CA ALA A 165 10.33 3.58 4.33
C ALA A 165 11.04 2.22 4.39
N TRP A 166 10.95 1.53 5.52
CA TRP A 166 11.51 0.17 5.67
C TRP A 166 10.91 -0.81 4.65
N SER A 167 9.59 -0.79 4.45
CA SER A 167 8.90 -1.66 3.49
C SER A 167 9.41 -1.47 2.05
N LEU A 168 9.76 -0.25 1.66
CA LEU A 168 10.30 0.03 0.32
C LEU A 168 11.71 -0.57 0.14
N HIS A 169 12.52 -0.60 1.19
CA HIS A 169 13.86 -1.18 1.14
C HIS A 169 13.89 -2.70 1.23
N CYS A 170 12.89 -3.33 1.88
CA CYS A 170 12.82 -4.79 1.98
C CYS A 170 12.90 -5.48 0.61
N ARG A 171 12.14 -4.99 -0.37
CA ARG A 171 12.13 -5.58 -1.71
C ARG A 171 13.50 -5.51 -2.39
N TYR A 172 14.22 -4.40 -2.20
CA TYR A 172 15.58 -4.24 -2.72
C TYR A 172 16.56 -5.22 -2.07
N PHE A 173 16.51 -5.38 -0.74
CA PHE A 173 17.37 -6.33 -0.02
C PHE A 173 17.09 -7.79 -0.40
N ASP A 174 15.81 -8.13 -0.64
CA ASP A 174 15.41 -9.45 -1.12
C ASP A 174 15.99 -9.75 -2.52
N LEU A 175 16.03 -8.76 -3.42
CA LEU A 175 16.62 -8.93 -4.76
C LEU A 175 18.15 -9.14 -4.73
N ILE A 176 18.83 -8.56 -3.75
CA ILE A 176 20.28 -8.70 -3.56
C ILE A 176 20.62 -9.98 -2.77
N GLY A 177 19.62 -10.66 -2.21
CA GLY A 177 19.81 -11.91 -1.45
C GLY A 177 20.28 -11.70 -0.01
N LEU A 178 20.04 -10.52 0.57
CA LEU A 178 20.33 -10.25 1.98
C LEU A 178 19.24 -10.86 2.88
N THR A 179 19.64 -11.34 4.06
CA THR A 179 18.66 -11.79 5.06
C THR A 179 17.97 -10.61 5.75
N PHE A 180 16.74 -10.80 6.24
CA PHE A 180 15.97 -9.75 6.92
C PHE A 180 16.74 -9.07 8.08
N ALA A 181 17.48 -9.86 8.88
CA ALA A 181 18.28 -9.34 9.99
C ALA A 181 19.46 -8.46 9.51
N GLN A 182 20.10 -8.85 8.40
CA GLN A 182 21.20 -8.08 7.80
C GLN A 182 20.69 -6.79 7.13
N GLY A 183 19.54 -6.83 6.46
CA GLY A 183 18.92 -5.61 5.93
C GLY A 183 18.56 -4.62 7.04
N LEU A 184 18.10 -5.11 8.18
CA LEU A 184 17.66 -4.27 9.30
C LEU A 184 18.83 -3.57 9.98
N SER A 185 19.99 -4.23 10.11
CA SER A 185 21.18 -3.59 10.66
C SER A 185 21.69 -2.49 9.74
N ILE A 186 21.67 -2.69 8.42
CA ILE A 186 22.09 -1.68 7.43
C ILE A 186 21.17 -0.46 7.49
N PHE A 187 19.85 -0.67 7.58
CA PHE A 187 18.89 0.44 7.62
C PHE A 187 18.99 1.27 8.91
N LYS A 188 19.34 0.66 10.05
CA LYS A 188 19.52 1.39 11.32
C LYS A 188 20.82 2.21 11.38
N LEU A 189 21.78 1.94 10.49
CA LEU A 189 23.06 2.64 10.45
C LEU A 189 23.01 3.94 9.63
N ASN A 190 21.96 4.13 8.83
CA ASN A 190 21.65 5.33 8.05
C ASN A 190 20.54 6.16 8.70
#